data_AF-A0A3R8VSC6-F1
#
_entry.id   AF-A0A3R8VSC6-F1
#
_cell.length_a   1.000
_cell.length_b   1.000
_cell.length_c   1.000
_cell.angle_alpha   90.00
_cell.angle_beta   90.00
_cell.angle_gamma   90.00
#
_symmetry.space_group_name_H-M   'P 1'
#
loop_
_entity.id
_entity.type
_entity.pdbx_description
1 polymer ?
#
loop_
_entity_poly.entity_id
_entity_poly.type
_entity_poly.pdbx_seq_one_letter_code
_entity_poly.pdbx_strand_id
1 'polypeptide(L)'
;MKKNLLLILILFNLTSCYSQEVKGIWMSYENRIIEYGKLTRSGVGGIIDFDRQNLGSIFFDTLYKVDINFNKSKIYFKSDTISVDFRLYGKDSIEINLGKNLMHVFRPLNLSHKLNADKREIENFLINNNFEKLDDLIDVEFSEKFFFRDIEFKKKNKKYTLMNKSWKDEGYWLIKEIEQNFFLILTLDQTSDDHIYQIKSLDNCKMELLKIQEPKNLNVKITELKTCL
;
A
#
# COMPACT_ATOMS: atom_id res chain seq x y z
N MET A 1 -22.89 -36.18 37.51
CA MET A 1 -23.11 -35.08 36.55
C MET A 1 -22.19 -33.86 36.72
N LYS A 2 -21.77 -33.45 37.94
CA LYS A 2 -20.86 -32.29 38.13
C LYS A 2 -19.46 -32.42 37.50
N LYS A 3 -18.89 -33.63 37.40
CA LYS A 3 -17.57 -33.87 36.76
C LYS A 3 -17.57 -33.68 35.24
N ASN A 4 -18.68 -33.99 34.56
CA ASN A 4 -18.76 -33.86 33.09
C ASN A 4 -18.94 -32.39 32.66
N LEU A 5 -19.56 -31.56 33.51
CA LEU A 5 -19.72 -30.13 33.23
C LEU A 5 -18.39 -29.37 33.29
N LEU A 6 -17.48 -29.78 34.20
CA LEU A 6 -16.15 -29.17 34.34
C LEU A 6 -15.27 -29.44 33.11
N LEU A 7 -15.39 -30.63 32.52
CA LEU A 7 -14.65 -31.00 31.30
C LEU A 7 -15.10 -30.17 30.09
N ILE A 8 -16.39 -29.88 29.97
CA ILE A 8 -16.93 -29.03 28.90
C ILE A 8 -16.44 -27.58 29.06
N LEU A 9 -16.40 -27.05 30.28
CA LEU A 9 -15.85 -25.72 30.57
C LEU A 9 -14.33 -25.62 30.32
N ILE A 10 -13.57 -26.69 30.53
CA ILE A 10 -12.14 -26.74 30.20
C ILE A 10 -11.93 -26.83 28.68
N LEU A 11 -12.78 -27.58 27.96
CA LEU A 11 -12.73 -27.68 26.50
C LEU A 11 -13.06 -26.34 25.80
N PHE A 12 -14.01 -25.56 26.32
CA PHE A 12 -14.31 -24.22 25.78
C PHE A 12 -13.21 -23.18 26.08
N ASN A 13 -12.45 -23.35 27.17
CA ASN A 13 -11.31 -22.47 27.48
C ASN A 13 -10.02 -22.85 26.74
N LEU A 14 -9.92 -24.05 26.17
CA LEU A 14 -8.77 -24.44 25.34
C LEU A 14 -8.93 -24.03 23.87
N THR A 15 -10.14 -23.75 23.42
CA THR A 15 -10.40 -23.21 22.07
C THR A 15 -10.17 -21.71 21.95
N SER A 16 -9.81 -21.00 23.03
CA SER A 16 -9.45 -19.57 22.97
C SER A 16 -7.98 -19.33 22.60
N CYS A 17 -7.26 -20.35 22.12
CA CYS A 17 -5.94 -20.18 21.53
C CYS A 17 -6.09 -19.51 20.16
N TYR A 18 -6.37 -18.21 20.16
CA TYR A 18 -6.21 -17.32 19.00
C TYR A 18 -4.72 -17.13 18.71
N SER A 19 -4.04 -18.23 18.39
CA SER A 19 -2.80 -18.21 17.63
C SER A 19 -3.21 -18.29 16.15
N GLN A 20 -3.97 -17.31 15.68
CA GLN A 20 -4.13 -17.15 14.24
C GLN A 20 -2.75 -16.72 13.75
N GLU A 21 -1.99 -17.65 13.15
CA GLU A 21 -0.70 -17.33 12.57
C GLU A 21 -0.90 -16.22 11.56
N VAL A 22 -0.41 -15.02 11.87
CA VAL A 22 -0.44 -13.91 10.94
C VAL A 22 0.55 -14.21 9.83
N LYS A 23 0.03 -14.23 8.61
CA LYS A 23 0.75 -14.62 7.39
C LYS A 23 0.54 -13.60 6.29
N GLY A 24 1.37 -13.71 5.27
CA GLY A 24 1.31 -12.90 4.07
C GLY A 24 1.92 -11.52 4.23
N ILE A 25 1.64 -10.70 3.22
CA ILE A 25 2.16 -9.34 3.10
C ILE A 25 1.06 -8.35 3.44
N TRP A 26 1.36 -7.44 4.36
CA TRP A 26 0.45 -6.42 4.84
C TRP A 26 0.99 -5.04 4.49
N MET A 27 0.10 -4.09 4.21
CA MET A 27 0.47 -2.72 3.88
C MET A 27 -0.24 -1.72 4.77
N SER A 28 0.45 -0.64 5.14
CA SER A 28 -0.18 0.49 5.82
C SER A 28 -0.81 1.46 4.83
N TYR A 29 -2.08 1.79 5.06
CA TYR A 29 -2.85 2.77 4.31
C TYR A 29 -4.00 3.26 5.19
N GLU A 30 -4.64 4.38 4.82
CA GLU A 30 -5.73 4.97 5.63
C GLU A 30 -5.36 5.07 7.13
N ASN A 31 -4.15 5.55 7.39
CA ASN A 31 -3.60 5.64 8.73
C ASN A 31 -4.40 6.62 9.60
N ARG A 32 -4.39 6.39 10.92
CA ARG A 32 -5.19 7.16 11.87
C ARG A 32 -4.34 8.27 12.51
N ILE A 33 -4.86 9.49 12.50
CA ILE A 33 -4.26 10.61 13.23
C ILE A 33 -4.46 10.37 14.74
N ILE A 34 -3.40 10.53 15.53
CA ILE A 34 -3.46 10.33 16.99
C ILE A 34 -4.13 11.54 17.64
N GLU A 35 -3.65 12.75 17.35
CA GLU A 35 -4.21 14.01 17.86
C GLU A 35 -4.57 14.98 16.73
N TYR A 36 -5.81 15.46 16.71
CA TYR A 36 -6.27 16.45 15.75
C TYR A 36 -5.63 17.82 16.00
N GLY A 37 -5.27 18.54 14.94
CA GLY A 37 -4.65 19.87 15.02
C GLY A 37 -3.12 19.86 15.14
N LYS A 38 -2.48 18.70 15.35
CA LYS A 38 -1.02 18.55 15.29
C LYS A 38 -0.56 18.22 13.87
N LEU A 39 0.61 18.75 13.50
CA LEU A 39 1.22 18.53 12.20
C LEU A 39 1.52 17.04 12.02
N THR A 40 0.98 16.47 10.94
CA THR A 40 1.09 15.05 10.61
C THR A 40 1.76 14.93 9.24
N ARG A 41 2.67 13.99 9.07
CA ARG A 41 3.20 13.65 7.73
C ARG A 41 2.48 12.41 7.20
N SER A 42 2.14 12.41 5.92
CA SER A 42 1.62 11.22 5.25
C SER A 42 2.63 10.08 5.39
N GLY A 43 2.15 8.94 5.90
CA GLY A 43 2.96 7.78 6.31
C GLY A 43 2.43 6.48 5.73
N VAL A 44 2.03 6.52 4.48
CA VAL A 44 1.38 5.41 3.76
C VAL A 44 2.42 4.49 3.14
N GLY A 45 2.03 3.24 2.89
CA GLY A 45 2.77 2.34 2.02
C GLY A 45 3.94 1.66 2.71
N GLY A 46 3.93 1.58 4.05
CA GLY A 46 4.82 0.66 4.76
C GLY A 46 4.38 -0.78 4.50
N ILE A 47 5.32 -1.69 4.33
CA ILE A 47 5.06 -3.11 4.06
C ILE A 47 5.62 -3.96 5.20
N ILE A 48 4.83 -4.94 5.65
CA ILE A 48 5.26 -6.02 6.55
C ILE A 48 5.04 -7.34 5.84
N ASP A 49 6.10 -8.10 5.64
CA ASP A 49 6.04 -9.47 5.15
C ASP A 49 6.25 -10.41 6.34
N PHE A 50 5.15 -10.99 6.83
CA PHE A 50 5.17 -11.87 7.99
C PHE A 50 5.83 -13.21 7.67
N ASP A 51 5.68 -13.70 6.45
CA ASP A 51 6.20 -15.00 6.02
C ASP A 51 7.73 -14.95 5.89
N ARG A 52 8.27 -13.85 5.33
CA ARG A 52 9.71 -13.68 5.12
C ARG A 52 10.41 -12.89 6.23
N GLN A 53 9.64 -12.39 7.19
CA GLN A 53 10.06 -11.52 8.31
C GLN A 53 10.85 -10.29 7.84
N ASN A 54 10.21 -9.49 6.98
CA ASN A 54 10.81 -8.27 6.44
C ASN A 54 9.89 -7.06 6.62
N LEU A 55 10.50 -5.89 6.73
CA LEU A 55 9.83 -4.60 6.59
C LEU A 55 10.30 -3.90 5.32
N GLY A 56 9.44 -3.10 4.71
CA GLY A 56 9.78 -2.33 3.53
C GLY A 56 8.80 -1.21 3.28
N SER A 57 8.80 -0.74 2.04
CA SER A 57 7.84 0.26 1.57
C SER A 57 7.42 -0.06 0.13
N ILE A 58 6.15 0.20 -0.20
CA ILE A 58 5.62 0.08 -1.56
C ILE A 58 6.37 1.00 -2.54
N PHE A 59 7.01 2.06 -2.04
CA PHE A 59 7.74 3.04 -2.86
C PHE A 59 9.19 2.65 -3.17
N PHE A 60 9.74 1.64 -2.48
CA PHE A 60 11.17 1.30 -2.57
C PHE A 60 11.39 -0.21 -2.65
N ASP A 61 12.47 -0.65 -3.29
CA ASP A 61 12.83 -2.08 -3.36
C ASP A 61 13.64 -2.55 -2.15
N THR A 62 13.99 -1.63 -1.25
CA THR A 62 14.76 -1.96 -0.05
C THR A 62 13.90 -2.66 0.98
N LEU A 63 14.35 -3.83 1.42
CA LEU A 63 13.74 -4.63 2.48
C LEU A 63 14.70 -4.74 3.65
N TYR A 64 14.17 -4.61 4.87
CA TYR A 64 14.90 -4.74 6.11
C TYR A 64 14.47 -6.02 6.82
N LYS A 65 15.44 -6.87 7.16
CA LYS A 65 15.20 -8.09 7.93
C LYS A 65 14.83 -7.75 9.37
N VAL A 66 13.74 -8.34 9.85
CA VAL A 66 13.26 -8.19 11.23
C VAL A 66 13.02 -9.56 11.85
N ASP A 67 12.72 -9.59 13.14
CA ASP A 67 12.10 -10.73 13.81
C ASP A 67 10.73 -10.27 14.34
N ILE A 68 9.67 -10.97 13.94
CA ILE A 68 8.29 -10.59 14.26
C ILE A 68 7.74 -11.61 15.25
N ASN A 69 7.51 -11.17 16.49
CA ASN A 69 6.92 -11.98 17.52
C ASN A 69 5.46 -11.58 17.74
N PHE A 70 4.55 -12.29 17.08
CA PHE A 70 3.12 -11.98 17.15
C PHE A 70 2.53 -12.18 18.55
N ASN A 71 2.95 -13.24 19.24
CA ASN A 71 2.50 -13.56 20.60
C ASN A 71 2.87 -12.47 21.61
N LYS A 72 4.00 -11.80 21.40
CA LYS A 72 4.45 -10.66 22.22
C LYS A 72 4.04 -9.30 21.62
N SER A 73 3.38 -9.31 20.47
CA SER A 73 3.01 -8.13 19.68
C SER A 73 4.19 -7.16 19.46
N LYS A 74 5.35 -7.71 19.10
CA LYS A 74 6.61 -6.98 18.93
C LYS A 74 7.30 -7.28 17.62
N ILE A 75 7.91 -6.26 17.02
CA ILE A 75 8.83 -6.36 15.89
C ILE A 75 10.21 -5.94 16.37
N TYR A 76 11.22 -6.80 16.21
CA TYR A 76 12.60 -6.57 16.59
C TYR A 76 13.45 -6.32 15.34
N PHE A 77 14.18 -5.20 15.33
CA PHE A 77 15.07 -4.87 14.22
C PHE A 77 16.42 -5.54 14.42
N LYS A 78 16.88 -6.37 13.47
CA LYS A 78 18.11 -7.16 13.68
C LYS A 78 19.38 -6.32 13.84
N SER A 79 19.39 -5.09 13.35
CA SER A 79 20.54 -4.18 13.41
C SER A 79 20.60 -3.35 14.69
N ASP A 80 19.63 -3.46 15.61
CA ASP A 80 19.56 -2.63 16.81
C ASP A 80 18.86 -3.38 17.97
N THR A 81 18.93 -2.83 19.18
CA THR A 81 18.13 -3.27 20.33
C THR A 81 16.70 -2.70 20.33
N ILE A 82 16.37 -1.90 19.31
CA ILE A 82 15.07 -1.27 19.16
C ILE A 82 14.02 -2.33 18.78
N SER A 83 12.92 -2.32 19.54
CA SER A 83 11.70 -3.05 19.23
C SER A 83 10.53 -2.08 19.11
N VAL A 84 9.58 -2.42 18.26
CA VAL A 84 8.33 -1.67 18.11
C VAL A 84 7.18 -2.56 18.50
N ASP A 85 6.31 -2.04 19.35
CA ASP A 85 5.07 -2.71 19.74
C ASP A 85 4.00 -2.47 18.68
N PHE A 86 3.17 -3.48 18.44
CA PHE A 86 1.95 -3.36 17.64
C PHE A 86 0.75 -3.86 18.42
N ARG A 87 -0.45 -3.51 17.95
CA ARG A 87 -1.71 -3.96 18.56
C ARG A 87 -2.68 -4.38 17.47
N LEU A 88 -3.58 -5.31 17.79
CA LEU A 88 -4.71 -5.60 16.92
C LEU A 88 -5.58 -4.33 16.77
N TYR A 89 -5.98 -4.04 15.54
CA TYR A 89 -6.91 -2.97 15.20
C TYR A 89 -8.10 -3.57 14.46
N GLY A 90 -9.27 -3.56 15.07
CA GLY A 90 -10.43 -4.28 14.52
C GLY A 90 -10.22 -5.80 14.52
N LYS A 91 -10.70 -6.48 13.46
CA LYS A 91 -10.67 -7.95 13.36
C LYS A 91 -9.52 -8.49 12.50
N ASP A 92 -8.99 -7.67 11.60
CA ASP A 92 -8.15 -8.11 10.48
C ASP A 92 -6.97 -7.17 10.21
N SER A 93 -6.68 -6.25 11.13
CA SER A 93 -5.63 -5.25 10.96
C SER A 93 -4.77 -5.13 12.23
N ILE A 94 -3.59 -4.54 12.10
CA ILE A 94 -2.77 -4.14 13.24
C ILE A 94 -2.43 -2.66 13.15
N GLU A 95 -2.28 -2.03 14.30
CA GLU A 95 -1.80 -0.66 14.41
C GLU A 95 -0.41 -0.61 15.04
N ILE A 96 0.44 0.26 14.47
CA ILE A 96 1.81 0.48 14.92
C ILE A 96 2.06 1.97 15.05
N ASN A 97 2.54 2.41 16.22
CA ASN A 97 2.97 3.78 16.42
C ASN A 97 4.44 3.93 16.03
N LEU A 98 4.69 4.50 14.85
CA LEU A 98 6.04 4.81 14.36
C LEU A 98 6.38 6.30 14.60
N GLY A 99 5.60 7.01 15.42
CA GLY A 99 5.78 8.42 15.75
C GLY A 99 5.02 9.38 14.83
N LYS A 100 5.40 10.66 14.87
CA LYS A 100 4.87 11.74 13.98
C LYS A 100 3.35 11.91 13.99
N ASN A 101 2.72 11.69 15.15
CA ASN A 101 1.27 11.84 15.34
C ASN A 101 0.41 10.93 14.43
N LEU A 102 0.99 9.84 13.94
CA LEU A 102 0.32 8.91 13.04
C LEU A 102 0.39 7.48 13.58
N MET A 103 -0.78 6.86 13.65
CA MET A 103 -0.92 5.44 13.91
C MET A 103 -1.02 4.71 12.57
N HIS A 104 -0.01 3.92 12.25
CA HIS A 104 0.05 3.19 10.99
C HIS A 104 -0.83 1.95 11.09
N VAL A 105 -1.86 1.85 10.23
CA VAL A 105 -2.80 0.73 10.23
C VAL A 105 -2.46 -0.19 9.08
N PHE A 106 -1.86 -1.33 9.40
CA PHE A 106 -1.49 -2.36 8.44
C PHE A 106 -2.64 -3.34 8.25
N ARG A 107 -2.95 -3.64 7.00
CA ARG A 107 -3.98 -4.59 6.60
C ARG A 107 -3.40 -5.61 5.62
N PRO A 108 -3.90 -6.86 5.59
CA PRO A 108 -3.53 -7.85 4.59
C PRO A 108 -3.69 -7.31 3.18
N LEU A 109 -2.68 -7.50 2.33
CA LEU A 109 -2.82 -7.28 0.89
C LEU A 109 -3.44 -8.52 0.25
N ASN A 110 -4.48 -8.33 -0.56
CA ASN A 110 -4.98 -9.39 -1.42
C ASN A 110 -4.07 -9.55 -2.65
N LEU A 111 -3.16 -10.52 -2.64
CA LEU A 111 -2.22 -10.78 -3.73
C LEU A 111 -2.74 -11.84 -4.73
N SER A 112 -4.06 -11.93 -4.91
CA SER A 112 -4.71 -12.87 -5.85
C SER A 112 -4.75 -12.38 -7.30
N HIS A 113 -4.44 -11.11 -7.58
CA HIS A 113 -4.52 -10.49 -8.91
C HIS A 113 -3.17 -10.52 -9.62
N LYS A 114 -2.61 -11.72 -9.77
CA LYS A 114 -1.34 -11.91 -10.48
C LYS A 114 -1.52 -11.64 -11.97
N LEU A 115 -0.58 -10.89 -12.55
CA LEU A 115 -0.54 -10.65 -13.98
C LEU A 115 0.59 -11.48 -14.61
N ASN A 116 0.30 -12.06 -15.75
CA ASN A 116 1.33 -12.66 -16.62
C ASN A 116 1.88 -11.59 -17.56
N ALA A 117 2.46 -10.55 -16.98
CA ALA A 117 3.10 -9.43 -17.66
C ALA A 117 4.36 -9.06 -16.90
N ASP A 118 5.33 -8.44 -17.57
CA ASP A 118 6.46 -7.84 -16.87
C ASP A 118 6.20 -6.36 -16.54
N LYS A 119 6.95 -5.82 -15.59
CA LYS A 119 6.83 -4.43 -15.17
C LYS A 119 6.96 -3.45 -16.34
N ARG A 120 7.84 -3.74 -17.31
CA ARG A 120 8.15 -2.86 -18.43
C ARG A 120 7.00 -2.85 -19.45
N GLU A 121 6.32 -3.97 -19.64
CA GLU A 121 5.11 -4.07 -20.45
C GLU A 121 4.01 -3.14 -19.91
N ILE A 122 3.81 -3.13 -18.59
CA ILE A 122 2.85 -2.24 -17.91
C ILE A 122 3.28 -0.77 -18.05
N GLU A 123 4.56 -0.46 -17.84
CA GLU A 123 5.10 0.89 -18.02
C GLU A 123 4.92 1.37 -19.48
N ASN A 124 5.19 0.50 -20.46
CA ASN A 124 4.99 0.79 -21.88
C ASN A 124 3.52 1.03 -22.22
N PHE A 125 2.59 0.28 -21.62
CA PHE A 125 1.16 0.54 -21.79
C PHE A 125 0.79 1.94 -21.30
N LEU A 126 1.32 2.37 -20.16
CA LEU A 126 1.08 3.71 -19.63
C LEU A 126 1.69 4.80 -20.52
N ILE A 127 2.94 4.65 -20.97
CA ILE A 127 3.66 5.71 -21.70
C ILE A 127 3.18 5.85 -23.15
N ASN A 128 2.83 4.74 -23.81
CA ASN A 128 2.61 4.74 -25.27
C ASN A 128 1.15 4.93 -25.67
N ASN A 129 0.22 5.03 -24.72
CA ASN A 129 -1.20 5.20 -25.01
C ASN A 129 -1.72 6.58 -24.57
N ASN A 130 -2.73 7.05 -25.29
CA ASN A 130 -3.59 8.12 -24.81
C ASN A 130 -4.74 7.50 -24.02
N PHE A 131 -5.12 8.15 -22.93
CA PHE A 131 -6.20 7.68 -22.08
C PHE A 131 -7.45 8.53 -22.24
N GLU A 132 -8.61 7.89 -22.08
CA GLU A 132 -9.83 8.62 -21.77
C GLU A 132 -9.66 9.41 -20.46
N LYS A 133 -10.47 10.46 -20.29
CA LYS A 133 -10.43 11.26 -19.08
C LYS A 133 -10.79 10.41 -17.86
N LEU A 134 -9.98 10.50 -16.83
CA LEU A 134 -10.25 9.86 -15.55
C LEU A 134 -11.52 10.48 -14.95
N ASP A 135 -12.49 9.62 -14.62
CA ASP A 135 -13.79 10.02 -14.09
C ASP A 135 -14.48 11.08 -14.96
N ASP A 136 -14.29 10.99 -16.29
CA ASP A 136 -14.74 11.94 -17.33
C ASP A 136 -14.25 13.40 -17.18
N LEU A 137 -13.37 13.67 -16.21
CA LEU A 137 -12.99 15.02 -15.79
C LEU A 137 -11.50 15.34 -16.04
N ILE A 138 -10.62 14.38 -15.77
CA ILE A 138 -9.19 14.63 -15.69
C ILE A 138 -8.46 14.00 -16.88
N ASP A 139 -7.93 14.87 -17.74
CA ASP A 139 -7.04 14.47 -18.82
C ASP A 139 -5.61 14.31 -18.28
N VAL A 140 -5.05 13.11 -18.42
CA VAL A 140 -3.72 12.75 -17.92
C VAL A 140 -2.83 12.20 -19.03
N GLU A 141 -1.53 12.42 -18.88
CA GLU A 141 -0.50 11.82 -19.73
C GLU A 141 0.64 11.26 -18.87
N PHE A 142 0.93 9.97 -19.05
CA PHE A 142 2.05 9.31 -18.39
C PHE A 142 3.32 9.53 -19.21
N SER A 143 4.38 10.01 -18.57
CA SER A 143 5.66 10.27 -19.22
C SER A 143 6.78 9.43 -18.63
N GLU A 144 7.75 9.02 -19.44
CA GLU A 144 9.00 8.38 -18.98
C GLU A 144 10.01 9.38 -18.36
N LYS A 145 9.71 10.68 -18.39
CA LYS A 145 10.52 11.70 -17.74
C LYS A 145 10.48 11.53 -16.23
N PHE A 146 11.59 11.77 -15.55
CA PHE A 146 11.60 11.73 -14.09
C PHE A 146 10.92 12.97 -13.50
N PHE A 147 10.17 12.75 -12.42
CA PHE A 147 9.51 13.81 -11.65
C PHE A 147 10.53 14.83 -11.14
N PHE A 148 10.28 16.12 -11.40
CA PHE A 148 11.29 17.17 -11.25
C PHE A 148 11.87 17.24 -9.83
N ARG A 149 11.06 17.08 -8.79
CA ARG A 149 11.54 17.10 -7.39
C ARG A 149 12.52 15.97 -7.11
N ASP A 150 12.31 14.80 -7.70
CA ASP A 150 13.21 13.67 -7.51
C ASP A 150 14.56 13.91 -8.20
N ILE A 151 14.58 14.67 -9.31
CA ILE A 151 15.81 15.15 -9.96
C ILE A 151 16.50 16.20 -9.08
N GLU A 152 15.77 17.24 -8.68
CA GLU A 152 16.28 18.37 -7.87
C GLU A 152 16.91 17.88 -6.56
N PHE A 153 16.23 16.99 -5.84
CA PHE A 153 16.71 16.42 -4.59
C PHE A 153 17.62 15.19 -4.78
N LYS A 154 18.03 14.88 -6.02
CA LYS A 154 18.92 13.75 -6.36
C LYS A 154 18.50 12.43 -5.69
N LYS A 155 17.21 12.14 -5.70
CA LYS A 155 16.71 10.91 -5.07
C LYS A 155 17.23 9.68 -5.80
N LYS A 156 17.59 8.65 -5.03
CA LYS A 156 18.08 7.36 -5.56
C LYS A 156 16.98 6.63 -6.35
N ASN A 157 15.77 6.61 -5.80
CA ASN A 157 14.60 6.02 -6.44
C ASN A 157 13.77 7.18 -7.02
N LYS A 158 13.78 7.29 -8.35
CA LYS A 158 13.08 8.35 -9.06
C LYS A 158 11.74 7.84 -9.55
N LYS A 159 10.73 8.68 -9.43
CA LYS A 159 9.39 8.45 -9.97
C LYS A 159 9.29 9.10 -11.35
N TYR A 160 8.37 8.60 -12.16
CA TYR A 160 8.08 9.15 -13.48
C TYR A 160 7.06 10.28 -13.37
N THR A 161 7.03 11.17 -14.35
CA THR A 161 6.11 12.33 -14.37
C THR A 161 4.73 11.90 -14.87
N LEU A 162 3.70 12.32 -14.16
CA LEU A 162 2.32 12.29 -14.63
C LEU A 162 1.88 13.73 -14.91
N MET A 163 1.53 14.04 -16.15
CA MET A 163 1.02 15.37 -16.50
C MET A 163 -0.50 15.38 -16.32
N ASN A 164 -1.00 16.33 -15.54
CA ASN A 164 -2.43 16.60 -15.43
C ASN A 164 -2.79 17.80 -16.31
N LYS A 165 -3.30 17.52 -17.50
CA LYS A 165 -3.62 18.54 -18.51
C LYS A 165 -4.83 19.39 -18.10
N SER A 166 -5.79 18.79 -17.38
CA SER A 166 -6.97 19.50 -16.87
C SER A 166 -6.59 20.60 -15.87
N TRP A 167 -5.59 20.37 -15.01
CA TRP A 167 -5.18 21.34 -13.98
C TRP A 167 -3.93 22.15 -14.34
N LYS A 168 -3.23 21.79 -15.43
CA LYS A 168 -1.92 22.35 -15.80
C LYS A 168 -0.89 22.19 -14.68
N ASP A 169 -0.91 21.03 -14.03
CA ASP A 169 0.04 20.65 -12.98
C ASP A 169 0.68 19.30 -13.31
N GLU A 170 1.72 18.95 -12.55
CA GLU A 170 2.43 17.69 -12.65
C GLU A 170 2.37 16.94 -11.31
N GLY A 171 2.02 15.67 -11.40
CA GLY A 171 2.24 14.70 -10.36
C GLY A 171 3.32 13.71 -10.78
N TYR A 172 3.29 12.54 -10.15
CA TYR A 172 4.16 11.44 -10.51
C TYR A 172 3.42 10.13 -10.62
N TRP A 173 4.08 9.14 -11.20
CA TRP A 173 3.65 7.75 -11.16
C TRP A 173 4.84 6.80 -11.01
N LEU A 174 4.56 5.59 -10.53
CA LEU A 174 5.46 4.44 -10.60
C LEU A 174 4.69 3.12 -10.57
N ILE A 175 5.32 2.06 -11.06
CA ILE A 175 4.84 0.68 -10.90
C ILE A 175 5.67 -0.05 -9.85
N LYS A 176 4.99 -0.69 -8.90
CA LYS A 176 5.58 -1.61 -7.92
C LYS A 176 5.09 -3.02 -8.15
N GLU A 177 5.99 -4.00 -8.12
CA GLU A 177 5.64 -5.42 -8.13
C GLU A 177 5.81 -6.04 -6.75
N ILE A 178 4.83 -6.84 -6.33
CA ILE A 178 4.89 -7.72 -5.15
C ILE A 178 4.29 -9.07 -5.54
N GLU A 179 5.09 -10.13 -5.56
CA GLU A 179 4.66 -11.50 -5.88
C GLU A 179 3.79 -11.59 -7.15
N GLN A 180 4.27 -11.01 -8.26
CA GLN A 180 3.59 -10.92 -9.57
C GLN A 180 2.26 -10.15 -9.57
N ASN A 181 1.95 -9.45 -8.48
CA ASN A 181 0.89 -8.44 -8.45
C ASN A 181 1.53 -7.08 -8.67
N PHE A 182 0.87 -6.24 -9.47
CA PHE A 182 1.39 -4.93 -9.80
C PHE A 182 0.52 -3.83 -9.17
N PHE A 183 1.18 -2.77 -8.74
CA PHE A 183 0.56 -1.63 -8.10
C PHE A 183 0.94 -0.37 -8.85
N LEU A 184 -0.08 0.39 -9.27
CA LEU A 184 0.06 1.73 -9.81
C LEU A 184 -0.05 2.72 -8.66
N ILE A 185 1.02 3.48 -8.44
CA ILE A 185 1.06 4.54 -7.44
C ILE A 185 1.22 5.86 -8.17
N LEU A 186 0.35 6.82 -7.90
CA LEU A 186 0.38 8.11 -8.57
C LEU A 186 -0.14 9.27 -7.73
N THR A 187 0.26 10.48 -8.12
CA THR A 187 -0.37 11.73 -7.69
C THR A 187 -0.84 12.49 -8.93
N LEU A 188 -1.94 13.23 -8.81
CA LEU A 188 -2.48 14.05 -9.90
C LEU A 188 -1.95 15.49 -9.89
N ASP A 189 -1.22 15.85 -8.83
CA ASP A 189 -0.58 17.14 -8.61
C ASP A 189 0.64 16.94 -7.68
N GLN A 190 1.23 18.04 -7.19
CA GLN A 190 2.41 18.02 -6.33
C GLN A 190 2.13 17.94 -4.82
N THR A 191 0.86 18.08 -4.40
CA THR A 191 0.49 18.34 -3.00
C THR A 191 -0.47 17.31 -2.42
N SER A 192 -1.16 16.57 -3.28
CA SER A 192 -2.09 15.50 -2.94
C SER A 192 -1.35 14.30 -2.37
N ASP A 193 -2.06 13.56 -1.52
CA ASP A 193 -1.60 12.25 -1.07
C ASP A 193 -1.49 11.28 -2.26
N ASP A 194 -0.77 10.18 -2.04
CA ASP A 194 -0.67 9.11 -3.02
C ASP A 194 -2.01 8.41 -3.24
N HIS A 195 -2.35 8.22 -4.51
CA HIS A 195 -3.26 7.17 -4.94
C HIS A 195 -2.48 5.87 -5.07
N ILE A 196 -3.03 4.78 -4.55
CA ILE A 196 -2.45 3.45 -4.65
C ILE A 196 -3.53 2.50 -5.16
N TYR A 197 -3.29 1.93 -6.32
CA TYR A 197 -4.16 0.94 -6.96
C TYR A 197 -3.41 -0.35 -7.19
N GLN A 198 -4.07 -1.48 -6.99
CA GLN A 198 -3.62 -2.77 -7.50
C GLN A 198 -4.17 -2.95 -8.92
N ILE A 199 -3.32 -3.37 -9.85
CA ILE A 199 -3.73 -3.66 -11.22
C ILE A 199 -4.36 -5.05 -11.23
N LYS A 200 -5.65 -5.13 -11.55
CA LYS A 200 -6.42 -6.39 -11.57
C LYS A 200 -6.22 -7.17 -12.85
N SER A 201 -6.19 -6.45 -13.97
CA SER A 201 -6.03 -7.00 -15.32
C SER A 201 -5.52 -5.91 -16.25
N LEU A 202 -4.84 -6.34 -17.30
CA LEU A 202 -4.33 -5.49 -18.37
C LEU A 202 -4.62 -6.17 -19.70
N ASP A 203 -5.19 -5.43 -20.64
CA ASP A 203 -5.29 -5.79 -22.05
C ASP A 203 -4.86 -4.59 -22.92
N ASN A 204 -4.97 -4.72 -24.23
CA ASN A 204 -4.53 -3.67 -25.17
C ASN A 204 -5.33 -2.37 -25.08
N CYS A 205 -6.55 -2.40 -24.53
CA CYS A 205 -7.48 -1.28 -24.48
C CYS A 205 -7.72 -0.75 -23.06
N LYS A 206 -7.41 -1.54 -22.03
CA LYS A 206 -7.81 -1.23 -20.66
C LYS A 206 -6.86 -1.80 -19.61
N MET A 207 -6.60 -0.99 -18.59
CA MET A 207 -6.06 -1.42 -17.30
C MET A 207 -7.14 -1.32 -16.23
N GLU A 208 -7.54 -2.44 -15.62
CA GLU A 208 -8.48 -2.43 -14.50
C GLU A 208 -7.76 -2.23 -13.17
N LEU A 209 -8.31 -1.36 -12.32
CA LEU A 209 -7.70 -0.95 -11.07
C LEU A 209 -8.59 -1.28 -9.87
N LEU A 210 -8.00 -1.88 -8.85
CA LEU A 210 -8.58 -2.02 -7.52
C LEU A 210 -7.99 -0.97 -6.60
N LYS A 211 -8.84 -0.08 -6.10
CA LYS A 211 -8.46 0.91 -5.10
C LYS A 211 -7.90 0.25 -3.84
N ILE A 212 -6.72 0.68 -3.42
CA ILE A 212 -6.17 0.43 -2.08
C ILE A 212 -6.18 1.72 -1.24
N GLN A 213 -5.80 2.85 -1.84
CA GLN A 213 -5.88 4.16 -1.20
C GLN A 213 -6.16 5.26 -2.22
N GLU A 214 -6.99 6.23 -1.82
CA GLU A 214 -7.16 7.51 -2.52
C GLU A 214 -7.03 8.68 -1.51
N PRO A 215 -6.58 9.86 -1.94
CA PRO A 215 -6.61 11.08 -1.14
C PRO A 215 -8.03 11.43 -0.71
N LYS A 216 -8.22 11.76 0.57
CA LYS A 216 -9.55 12.09 1.12
C LYS A 216 -10.19 13.33 0.48
N ASN A 217 -9.37 14.23 -0.05
CA ASN A 217 -9.81 15.51 -0.58
C ASN A 217 -10.02 15.50 -2.09
N LEU A 218 -9.82 14.36 -2.75
CA LEU A 218 -9.98 14.24 -4.19
C LEU A 218 -11.11 13.27 -4.51
N ASN A 219 -12.25 13.81 -4.97
CA ASN A 219 -13.40 13.03 -5.44
C ASN A 219 -13.20 12.61 -6.90
N VAL A 220 -12.10 11.91 -7.19
CA VAL A 220 -11.86 11.33 -8.51
C VAL A 220 -11.76 9.83 -8.31
N LYS A 221 -12.73 9.09 -8.86
CA LYS A 221 -12.76 7.65 -8.71
C LYS A 221 -12.12 6.98 -9.92
N ILE A 222 -10.91 6.45 -9.74
CA ILE A 222 -10.20 5.76 -10.82
C ILE A 222 -10.37 4.25 -10.66
N THR A 223 -11.27 3.66 -11.45
CA THR A 223 -11.47 2.21 -11.48
C THR A 223 -10.79 1.53 -12.66
N GLU A 224 -10.42 2.30 -13.68
CA GLU A 224 -9.77 1.80 -14.90
C GLU A 224 -9.04 2.94 -15.63
N LEU A 225 -8.10 2.57 -16.49
CA LEU A 225 -7.48 3.43 -17.50
C LEU A 225 -7.81 2.85 -18.88
N LYS A 226 -8.61 3.57 -19.67
CA LYS A 226 -9.05 3.15 -21.01
C LYS A 226 -8.30 3.88 -22.11
N THR A 227 -7.92 3.15 -23.15
CA THR A 227 -7.20 3.69 -24.32
C THR A 227 -8.00 3.56 -25.62
N CYS A 228 -9.06 2.74 -25.62
CA CYS A 228 -9.99 2.54 -26.72
C CYS A 228 -11.39 3.06 -26.34
N LEU A 229 -12.09 3.67 -27.32
CA LEU A 229 -13.50 4.05 -27.23
C LEU A 229 -14.44 2.83 -27.30
#